data_AF-A0A832TM24-F1
#
_entry.id   AF-A0A832TM24-F1
#
_cell.length_a   1.000
_cell.length_b   1.000
_cell.length_c   1.000
_cell.angle_alpha   90.00
_cell.angle_beta   90.00
_cell.angle_gamma   90.00
#
_symmetry.space_group_name_H-M   'P 1'
#
loop_
_entity.id
_entity.type
_entity.pdbx_description
1 polymer ?
#
loop_
_entity_poly.entity_id
_entity_poly.type
_entity_poly.pdbx_seq_one_letter_code
_entity_poly.pdbx_strand_id
1 'polypeptide(L)'
;MRKILTTIIFVVLATGLCAIPAFLAFGEPAASEMDQYFIGHGQSEAAANNIVTSIVFDYRGFDTLGESVVLFTAVVGVGLMFRSMKGGKEQ
;
A
#
# COMPACT_ATOMS: atom_id res chain seq x y z
N MET A 1 -12.83 25.96 19.39
CA MET A 1 -11.36 26.00 19.28
C MET A 1 -10.78 24.70 18.70
N ARG A 2 -10.95 23.52 19.32
CA ARG A 2 -10.42 22.24 18.80
C ARG A 2 -10.85 21.91 17.36
N LYS A 3 -12.15 22.01 17.04
CA LYS A 3 -12.67 21.74 15.69
C LYS A 3 -12.10 22.68 14.62
N ILE A 4 -11.97 23.97 14.96
CA ILE A 4 -11.39 25.00 14.08
C ILE A 4 -9.92 24.67 13.80
N LEU A 5 -9.16 24.32 14.83
CA LEU A 5 -7.77 23.89 14.68
C LEU A 5 -7.64 22.64 13.80
N THR A 6 -8.49 21.63 14.01
CA THR A 6 -8.51 20.42 13.15
C THR A 6 -8.83 20.75 11.70
N THR A 7 -9.82 21.62 11.45
CA THR A 7 -10.16 22.06 10.09
C THR A 7 -9.00 22.80 9.45
N ILE A 8 -8.33 23.69 10.17
CA ILE A 8 -7.15 24.41 9.66
C ILE A 8 -6.04 23.43 9.30
N ILE A 9 -5.71 22.47 10.17
CA ILE A 9 -4.69 21.45 9.91
C ILE A 9 -5.06 20.64 8.66
N PHE A 10 -6.30 20.19 8.55
CA PHE A 10 -6.77 19.43 7.38
C PHE A 10 -6.63 20.23 6.09
N VAL A 11 -7.05 21.50 6.10
CA VAL A 11 -6.93 22.38 4.92
C VAL A 11 -5.48 22.60 4.53
N VAL A 12 -4.58 22.81 5.49
CA VAL A 12 -3.14 22.98 5.22
C VAL A 12 -2.56 21.71 4.61
N LEU A 13 -2.84 20.54 5.18
CA LEU A 13 -2.34 19.26 4.66
C LEU A 13 -2.91 18.94 3.27
N ALA A 14 -4.20 19.14 3.06
CA ALA A 14 -4.85 18.91 1.78
C ALA A 14 -4.29 19.85 0.70
N THR A 15 -4.11 21.14 1.03
CA THR A 15 -3.52 22.11 0.12
C THR A 15 -2.07 21.75 -0.21
N GLY A 16 -1.28 21.35 0.80
CA GLY A 16 0.09 20.88 0.60
C GLY A 16 0.16 19.68 -0.33
N LEU A 17 -0.71 18.68 -0.14
CA LEU A 17 -0.78 17.48 -0.98
C LEU A 17 -1.18 17.82 -2.42
N CYS A 18 -2.18 18.69 -2.61
CA CYS A 18 -2.61 19.14 -3.93
C CYS A 18 -1.58 20.01 -4.66
N ALA A 19 -0.64 20.63 -3.93
CA ALA A 19 0.41 21.44 -4.52
C ALA A 19 1.59 20.61 -5.06
N ILE A 20 1.80 19.37 -4.57
CA ILE A 20 2.93 18.52 -4.97
C ILE A 20 3.03 18.34 -6.50
N PRO A 21 1.96 18.04 -7.25
CA PRO A 21 2.04 17.85 -8.70
C PRO A 21 2.53 19.10 -9.45
N ALA A 22 2.36 20.31 -8.92
CA ALA A 22 2.83 21.53 -9.56
C ALA A 22 4.36 21.62 -9.64
N PHE A 23 5.08 20.82 -8.85
CA PHE A 23 6.54 20.77 -8.82
C PHE A 23 7.12 19.54 -9.55
N LEU A 24 6.27 18.72 -10.17
CA LEU A 24 6.69 17.49 -10.87
C LEU A 24 6.38 17.63 -12.37
N ALA A 25 7.39 17.40 -13.21
CA ALA A 25 7.18 17.31 -14.65
C ALA A 25 6.53 15.96 -14.99
N PHE A 26 5.42 16.01 -15.73
CA PHE A 26 4.75 14.81 -16.21
C PHE A 26 5.60 14.12 -17.29
N GLY A 27 5.81 12.81 -17.16
CA GLY A 27 6.57 12.02 -18.14
C GLY A 27 8.07 11.99 -17.94
N GLU A 28 8.60 12.69 -16.93
CA GLU A 28 10.03 12.76 -16.61
C GLU A 28 10.29 12.22 -15.19
N PRO A 29 10.40 10.88 -15.00
CA PRO A 29 10.70 10.30 -13.70
C PRO A 29 12.08 10.77 -13.21
N ALA A 30 12.15 11.20 -11.94
CA ALA A 30 13.42 11.66 -11.36
C ALA A 30 14.49 10.55 -11.26
N ALA A 31 14.08 9.29 -11.20
CA ALA A 31 14.97 8.13 -11.21
C ALA A 31 14.28 6.97 -11.94
N SER A 32 14.78 6.60 -13.12
CA SER A 32 14.21 5.54 -13.95
C SER A 32 15.06 4.26 -14.02
N GLU A 33 16.28 4.26 -13.45
CA GLU A 33 17.22 3.14 -13.58
C GLU A 33 16.63 1.81 -13.12
N MET A 34 15.94 1.82 -11.97
CA MET A 34 15.24 0.65 -11.44
C MET A 34 14.11 0.19 -12.37
N ASP A 35 13.32 1.13 -12.88
CA ASP A 35 12.20 0.83 -13.77
C ASP A 35 12.71 0.17 -15.07
N GLN A 36 13.76 0.74 -15.66
CA GLN A 36 14.40 0.20 -16.86
C GLN A 36 15.01 -1.18 -16.61
N TYR A 37 15.60 -1.42 -15.43
CA TYR A 37 16.11 -2.73 -15.07
C TYR A 37 15.00 -3.79 -15.06
N PHE A 38 13.89 -3.54 -14.35
CA PHE A 38 12.78 -4.48 -14.25
C PHE A 38 12.10 -4.71 -15.60
N ILE A 39 11.95 -3.66 -16.43
CA ILE A 39 11.39 -3.80 -17.78
C ILE A 39 12.31 -4.66 -18.66
N GLY A 40 13.63 -4.46 -18.57
CA GLY A 40 14.60 -5.19 -19.40
C GLY A 40 14.84 -6.64 -18.96
N HIS A 41 14.77 -6.94 -17.67
CA HIS A 41 15.19 -8.24 -17.11
C HIS A 41 14.05 -9.05 -16.48
N GLY A 42 12.88 -8.45 -16.24
CA GLY A 42 11.77 -9.09 -15.54
C GLY A 42 11.29 -10.39 -16.19
N GLN A 43 11.26 -10.44 -17.53
CA GLN A 43 10.87 -11.66 -18.23
C GLN A 43 11.94 -12.76 -18.11
N SER A 44 13.23 -12.42 -18.22
CA SER A 44 14.31 -13.40 -18.14
C SER A 44 14.54 -13.93 -16.73
N GLU A 45 14.32 -13.11 -15.70
CA GLU A 45 14.60 -13.46 -14.31
C GLU A 45 13.41 -14.13 -13.61
N ALA A 46 12.18 -13.67 -13.88
CA ALA A 46 10.97 -14.15 -13.21
C ALA A 46 10.07 -15.03 -14.10
N ALA A 47 10.43 -15.25 -15.37
CA ALA A 47 9.65 -16.03 -16.33
C ALA A 47 8.18 -15.57 -16.49
N ALA A 48 7.90 -14.32 -16.14
CA ALA A 48 6.58 -13.72 -16.17
C ALA A 48 6.53 -12.57 -17.18
N ASN A 49 5.51 -12.59 -18.04
CA ASN A 49 5.34 -11.59 -19.10
C ASN A 49 4.73 -10.27 -18.58
N ASN A 50 4.19 -10.28 -17.36
CA ASN A 50 3.61 -9.11 -16.73
C ASN A 50 4.61 -8.59 -15.67
N ILE A 51 5.26 -7.48 -16.00
CA ILE A 51 6.26 -6.83 -15.14
C ILE A 51 5.71 -6.45 -13.77
N VAL A 52 4.45 -6.01 -13.68
CA VAL A 52 3.84 -5.65 -12.39
C VAL A 52 3.75 -6.88 -11.48
N THR A 53 3.33 -8.04 -12.02
CA THR A 53 3.28 -9.27 -11.22
C THR A 53 4.66 -9.79 -10.87
N SER A 54 5.64 -9.69 -11.78
CA SER A 54 7.04 -10.06 -11.48
C SER A 54 7.60 -9.20 -10.35
N ILE A 55 7.29 -7.91 -10.32
CA ILE A 55 7.73 -7.02 -9.23
C ILE A 55 7.07 -7.40 -7.91
N VAL A 56 5.75 -7.54 -7.88
CA VAL A 56 5.00 -7.75 -6.63
C VAL A 56 5.23 -9.15 -6.04
N PHE A 57 5.40 -10.19 -6.87
CA PHE A 57 5.56 -11.57 -6.39
C PHE A 57 7.00 -12.08 -6.33
N ASP A 58 7.87 -11.68 -7.26
CA ASP A 58 9.25 -12.18 -7.31
C ASP A 58 10.23 -11.16 -6.68
N TYR A 59 10.42 -9.99 -7.29
CA TYR A 59 11.41 -9.01 -6.80
C TYR A 59 11.07 -8.47 -5.40
N ARG A 60 9.79 -8.21 -5.14
CA ARG A 60 9.27 -7.66 -3.88
C ARG A 60 8.26 -8.59 -3.21
N GLY A 61 8.43 -9.89 -3.40
CA GLY A 61 7.55 -10.91 -2.81
C GLY A 61 7.43 -10.83 -1.29
N PHE A 62 8.47 -10.32 -0.59
CA PHE A 62 8.42 -10.14 0.86
C PHE A 62 7.39 -9.11 1.31
N ASP A 63 7.19 -8.03 0.53
CA ASP A 63 6.17 -7.02 0.84
C ASP A 63 4.76 -7.63 0.71
N THR A 64 4.52 -8.41 -0.36
CA THR A 64 3.26 -9.13 -0.61
C THR A 64 2.98 -10.23 0.41
N LEU A 65 4.03 -10.91 0.89
CA LEU A 65 3.93 -11.83 2.02
C LEU A 65 3.48 -11.07 3.28
N GLY A 66 4.04 -9.89 3.53
CA GLY A 66 3.62 -8.99 4.60
C GLY A 66 2.15 -8.58 4.50
N GLU A 67 1.69 -8.17 3.32
CA GLU A 67 0.28 -7.86 3.04
C GLU A 67 -0.63 -9.05 3.37
N SER A 68 -0.23 -10.25 2.96
CA SER A 68 -0.96 -11.49 3.23
C SER A 68 -1.04 -11.78 4.73
N VAL A 69 0.05 -11.56 5.49
CA VAL A 69 0.08 -11.72 6.95
C VAL A 69 -0.83 -10.69 7.64
N VAL A 70 -0.86 -9.44 7.17
CA VAL A 70 -1.76 -8.40 7.69
C VAL A 70 -3.21 -8.81 7.49
N LEU A 71 -3.59 -9.22 6.27
CA LEU A 71 -4.96 -9.67 5.98
C LEU A 71 -5.34 -10.90 6.79
N PHE A 72 -4.45 -11.89 6.87
CA PHE A 72 -4.67 -13.08 7.68
C PHE A 72 -4.91 -12.73 9.15
N THR A 73 -4.07 -11.85 9.72
CA THR A 73 -4.20 -11.40 11.11
C THR A 73 -5.50 -10.64 11.34
N ALA A 74 -5.92 -9.80 10.39
CA ALA A 74 -7.19 -9.08 10.47
C ALA A 74 -8.39 -10.04 10.49
N VAL A 75 -8.42 -11.03 9.59
CA VAL A 75 -9.48 -12.04 9.51
C VAL A 75 -9.53 -12.88 10.80
N VAL A 76 -8.37 -13.36 11.27
CA VAL A 76 -8.28 -14.13 12.53
C VAL A 76 -8.73 -13.28 13.72
N GLY A 77 -8.28 -12.03 13.82
CA GLY A 77 -8.65 -11.12 14.90
C GLY A 77 -10.14 -10.86 14.98
N VAL A 78 -10.78 -10.56 13.83
CA VAL A 78 -12.23 -10.38 13.75
C VAL A 78 -12.97 -11.68 14.08
N GLY A 79 -12.50 -12.83 13.58
CA GLY A 79 -13.08 -14.14 13.87
C GLY A 79 -13.05 -14.48 15.37
N LEU A 80 -11.95 -14.21 16.06
CA LEU A 80 -11.81 -14.40 17.50
C LEU A 80 -12.72 -13.47 18.30
N MET A 81 -12.87 -12.22 17.87
CA MET A 81 -13.79 -11.26 18.50
C MET A 81 -15.25 -11.77 18.45
N PHE A 82 -15.70 -12.24 17.28
CA PHE A 82 -17.05 -12.80 17.14
C PHE A 82 -17.24 -14.10 17.94
N ARG A 83 -16.22 -14.96 18.02
CA ARG A 83 -16.27 -16.17 18.87
C ARG A 83 -16.47 -15.81 20.35
N SER A 84 -15.74 -14.81 20.85
CA SER A 84 -15.87 -14.34 22.24
C SER A 84 -17.26 -13.78 22.53
N MET A 85 -17.84 -13.00 21.61
CA MET A 85 -19.19 -12.44 21.78
C MET A 85 -20.30 -13.49 21.82
N LYS A 86 -20.13 -14.63 21.15
CA LYS A 86 -21.13 -15.72 21.16
C LYS A 86 -21.15 -16.47 22.49
N GLY A 87 -20.00 -16.63 23.15
CA GLY A 87 -19.90 -17.26 24.48
C GLY A 87 -20.52 -16.45 25.63
N GLY A 88 -20.73 -15.13 25.44
CA GLY A 88 -21.38 -14.25 26.42
C GLY A 88 -22.89 -14.10 26.26
N LYS A 89 -23.51 -14.78 25.27
CA LYS A 89 -24.97 -14.79 25.06
C LYS A 89 -25.66 -16.05 25.60
N GLU A 90 -24.89 -17.04 26.04
CA GLU A 90 -25.40 -18.28 26.66
C GLU A 90 -25.22 -18.27 28.20
N GLN A 91 -24.84 -17.13 28.78
CA GLN A 91 -24.89 -16.86 30.22
C GLN A 91 -25.94 -15.79 30.54
#